data_AF-A0A3A0A6V4-F1
#
_entry.id   AF-A0A3A0A6V4-F1
#
_cell.length_a   1.000
_cell.length_b   1.000
_cell.length_c   1.000
_cell.angle_alpha   90.00
_cell.angle_beta   90.00
_cell.angle_gamma   90.00
#
_symmetry.space_group_name_H-M   'P 1'
#
loop_
_entity.id
_entity.type
_entity.pdbx_description
1 polymer ?
#
loop_
_entity_poly.entity_id
_entity_poly.type
_entity_poly.pdbx_seq_one_letter_code
_entity_poly.pdbx_strand_id
1 'polypeptide(L)' 'MRAHAMHSDDVGQAQRGWALAHEVRARDGSRLLRKGAVLDEAALARWGDIAPGVVHLLELAPDDVHEDPAG' A
#
# COMPACT_ATOMS: atom_id res chain seq x y z
N MET A 1 11.60 -9.42 -3.33
CA MET A 1 10.78 -8.83 -2.24
C MET A 1 11.55 -8.52 -0.93
N ARG A 2 11.31 -7.35 -0.31
CA ARG A 2 11.78 -6.95 1.05
C ARG A 2 10.65 -6.34 1.88
N ALA A 3 10.56 -6.65 3.17
CA ALA A 3 9.51 -6.14 4.05
C ALA A 3 9.96 -4.90 4.84
N HIS A 4 9.05 -3.94 5.01
CA HIS A 4 9.28 -2.67 5.70
C HIS A 4 8.09 -2.32 6.60
N ALA A 5 8.36 -1.79 7.79
CA ALA A 5 7.36 -1.17 8.66
C ALA A 5 7.60 0.34 8.66
N MET A 6 6.58 1.12 8.33
CA MET A 6 6.68 2.58 8.16
C MET A 6 5.54 3.28 8.88
N HIS A 7 5.75 4.51 9.34
CA HIS A 7 4.61 5.33 9.74
C HIS A 7 3.81 5.72 8.50
N SER A 8 2.48 5.79 8.65
CA SER A 8 1.52 6.21 7.63
C SER A 8 1.94 7.49 6.92
N ASP A 9 2.55 8.40 7.67
CA ASP A 9 2.93 9.74 7.22
C ASP A 9 4.26 9.76 6.44
N ASP A 10 5.04 8.68 6.54
CA ASP A 10 6.31 8.50 5.79
C ASP A 10 6.10 7.83 4.43
N VAL A 11 4.89 7.31 4.16
CA VAL A 11 4.58 6.63 2.91
C VAL A 11 4.12 7.63 1.86
N GLY A 12 4.79 7.62 0.71
CA GLY A 12 4.48 8.50 -0.40
C GLY A 12 4.98 7.95 -1.74
N GLN A 13 5.31 8.84 -2.66
CA GLN A 13 5.71 8.48 -4.03
C GLN A 13 6.93 7.55 -4.10
N ALA A 14 7.82 7.59 -3.11
CA ALA A 14 8.98 6.71 -3.05
C ALA A 14 8.62 5.22 -2.89
N GLN A 15 7.41 4.90 -2.40
CA GLN A 15 6.92 3.54 -2.23
C GLN A 15 5.97 3.12 -3.36
N ARG A 16 5.89 3.89 -4.46
CA ARG A 16 5.10 3.50 -5.63
C ARG A 16 5.56 2.11 -6.13
N GLY A 17 4.61 1.21 -6.36
CA GLY A 17 4.88 -0.17 -6.76
C GLY A 17 5.12 -1.15 -5.61
N TRP A 18 5.16 -0.68 -4.36
CA TRP A 18 5.20 -1.57 -3.19
C TRP A 18 3.81 -2.12 -2.90
N ALA A 19 3.71 -3.27 -2.22
CA ALA A 19 2.43 -3.89 -1.88
C ALA A 19 2.13 -3.83 -0.37
N LEU A 20 0.85 -3.74 -0.01
CA LEU A 20 0.40 -3.82 1.38
C LEU A 20 0.52 -5.25 1.93
N ALA A 21 1.14 -5.41 3.10
CA ALA A 21 1.18 -6.70 3.79
C ALA A 21 -0.09 -7.00 4.61
N HIS A 22 -0.95 -6.00 4.85
CA HIS A 22 -2.23 -6.10 5.56
C HIS A 22 -3.29 -5.12 5.00
N GLU A 23 -4.54 -5.21 5.46
CA GLU A 23 -5.55 -4.21 5.12
C GLU A 23 -5.24 -2.85 5.76
N VAL A 24 -5.52 -1.76 5.04
CA VAL A 24 -5.40 -0.39 5.56
C VAL A 24 -6.78 0.23 5.63
N ARG A 25 -7.06 0.87 6.76
CA ARG A 25 -8.35 1.51 7.06
C ARG A 25 -8.22 3.02 6.97
N ALA A 26 -9.32 3.66 6.59
CA ALA A 26 -9.48 5.10 6.65
C ALA A 26 -9.69 5.56 8.11
N ARG A 27 -9.58 6.87 8.35
CA ARG A 27 -9.79 7.49 9.67
C ARG A 27 -11.17 7.22 10.27
N ASP A 28 -12.18 7.01 9.43
CA ASP A 28 -13.54 6.64 9.85
C ASP A 28 -13.70 5.15 10.19
N GLY A 29 -12.62 4.37 10.10
CA GLY A 29 -12.61 2.93 10.36
C GLY A 29 -13.07 2.07 9.17
N SER A 30 -13.50 2.68 8.07
CA SER A 30 -13.84 1.96 6.84
C SER A 30 -12.58 1.39 6.19
N ARG A 31 -12.73 0.30 5.41
CA ARG A 31 -11.60 -0.29 4.69
C ARG A 31 -11.25 0.57 3.48
N LEU A 32 -10.03 1.08 3.44
CA LEU A 32 -9.55 1.90 2.32
C LEU A 32 -8.87 1.04 1.24
N LEU A 33 -7.92 0.21 1.65
CA LEU A 33 -7.13 -0.66 0.78
C LEU A 33 -7.03 -2.08 1.36
N ARG A 34 -6.99 -3.08 0.49
CA ARG A 34 -6.89 -4.50 0.87
C ARG A 34 -5.43 -4.91 1.00
N LYS A 35 -5.18 -5.97 1.78
CA LYS A 35 -3.90 -6.69 1.74
C LYS A 35 -3.57 -7.10 0.30
N GLY A 36 -2.31 -6.95 -0.09
CA GLY A 36 -1.81 -7.23 -1.44
C GLY A 36 -2.03 -6.09 -2.43
N ALA A 37 -2.76 -5.04 -2.07
CA ALA A 37 -2.91 -3.89 -2.96
C ALA A 37 -1.55 -3.22 -3.19
N VAL A 38 -1.24 -2.94 -4.45
CA VAL A 38 -0.05 -2.20 -4.86
C VAL A 38 -0.31 -0.71 -4.69
N LEU A 39 0.69 0.02 -4.19
CA LEU A 39 0.68 1.46 -4.08
C LEU A 39 0.89 2.07 -5.46
N ASP A 40 -0.19 2.17 -6.23
CA ASP A 40 -0.25 2.91 -7.47
C ASP A 40 -0.59 4.40 -7.20
N GLU A 41 -0.74 5.16 -8.28
CA GLU A 41 -1.05 6.59 -8.19
C GLU A 41 -2.41 6.86 -7.52
N ALA A 42 -3.41 6.00 -7.75
CA ALA A 42 -4.74 6.15 -7.17
C ALA A 42 -4.75 5.80 -5.67
N ALA A 43 -4.00 4.78 -5.26
CA ALA A 43 -3.81 4.41 -3.87
C ALA A 43 -3.09 5.53 -3.10
N LEU A 44 -2.03 6.10 -3.69
CA LEU A 44 -1.28 7.21 -3.09
C LEU A 44 -2.10 8.50 -3.01
N ALA A 45 -2.96 8.77 -3.99
CA ALA A 45 -3.86 9.93 -3.96
C ALA A 45 -4.87 9.87 -2.79
N ARG A 46 -5.28 8.65 -2.40
CA ARG A 46 -6.21 8.40 -1.28
C ARG A 46 -5.49 8.24 0.06
N TRP A 47 -4.17 8.26 0.08
CA TRP A 47 -3.37 7.91 1.25
C TRP A 47 -3.57 8.87 2.42
N GLY A 48 -3.88 10.15 2.15
CA GLY A 48 -4.18 11.13 3.21
C GLY A 48 -5.38 10.76 4.10
N ASP A 49 -6.27 9.89 3.61
CA ASP A 49 -7.49 9.47 4.32
C ASP A 49 -7.24 8.31 5.29
N ILE A 50 -6.05 7.69 5.28
CA ILE A 50 -5.74 6.55 6.15
C ILE A 50 -5.72 6.94 7.62
N ALA A 51 -6.10 5.99 8.47
CA ALA A 51 -5.89 6.11 9.90
C ALA A 51 -4.38 6.20 10.20
N PRO A 52 -3.93 7.17 11.03
CA PRO A 52 -2.54 7.26 11.45
C PRO A 52 -2.06 5.98 12.14
N GLY A 53 -0.84 5.55 11.84
CA GLY A 53 -0.28 4.35 12.48
C GLY A 53 0.90 3.76 11.72
N VAL A 54 1.31 2.56 12.13
CA VAL A 54 2.33 1.79 11.40
C VAL A 54 1.66 0.94 10.33
N VAL A 55 2.18 1.03 9.10
CA VAL A 55 1.81 0.17 7.98
C VAL A 55 2.97 -0.73 7.60
N HIS A 56 2.66 -1.95 7.16
CA HIS A 56 3.66 -2.89 6.69
C HIS A 56 3.56 -3.04 5.17
N LEU A 57 4.67 -2.77 4.50
CA LEU A 57 4.80 -2.79 3.05
C LEU A 57 5.80 -3.85 2.59
N LEU A 58 5.60 -4.33 1.38
CA LEU A 58 6.47 -5.24 0.66
C LEU A 58 7.02 -4.49 -0.55
N GLU A 59 8.31 -4.20 -0.54
CA GLU A 59 9.03 -3.73 -1.71
C GLU A 59 9.13 -4.90 -2.70
N LEU A 60 8.40 -4.78 -3.81
CA LEU A 60 8.37 -5.78 -4.88
C LEU A 60 9.62 -5.62 -5.75
N ALA A 61 10.23 -6.74 -6.14
CA ALA A 61 11.24 -6.71 -7.19
C ALA A 61 10.58 -6.45 -8.56
N PRO A 62 11.32 -5.95 -9.58
CA PRO A 62 10.76 -5.64 -10.90
C PRO A 62 10.07 -6.84 -11.58
N ASP A 63 10.42 -8.06 -11.19
CA ASP A 63 9.89 -9.34 -11.63
C ASP A 63 8.78 -9.91 -10.74
N ASP A 64 8.47 -9.26 -9.60
CA ASP A 64 7.44 -9.73 -8.65
C ASP A 64 6.01 -9.28 -9.05
N VAL A 65 5.85 -8.38 -10.03
CA VAL A 65 4.52 -7.94 -10.51
C VAL A 65 3.97 -8.95 -11.52
N HIS A 66 3.12 -9.85 -11.04
CA HIS A 66 2.27 -10.65 -11.93
C HIS A 66 1.08 -9.76 -12.36
N GLU A 67 1.09 -9.30 -13.62
CA GLU A 67 -0.13 -8.83 -14.27
C GLU A 67 -1.14 -9.98 -14.24
N ASP A 68 -2.16 -9.90 -13.40
CA ASP A 68 -3.39 -10.63 -13.65
C ASP A 68 -4.16 -9.83 -14.72
N PRO A 69 -4.20 -10.25 -15.99
CA PRO A 69 -5.18 -9.73 -16.92
C PRO A 69 -6.56 -10.11 -16.38
N ALA A 70 -7.37 -9.09 -16.09
CA ALA A 70 -8.72 -9.25 -15.59
C ALA A 70 -9.50 -10.33 -16.38
N GLY A 71 -10.03 -11.30 -15.64
CA GLY A 71 -11.17 -12.13 -16.06
C GLY A 71 -12.47 -11.53 -15.56
#